data_AF-A0A421K8L6-F1
#
_entry.id   AF-A0A421K8L6-F1
#
_cell.length_a   1.000
_cell.length_b   1.000
_cell.length_c   1.000
_cell.angle_alpha   90.00
_cell.angle_beta   90.00
_cell.angle_gamma   90.00
#
_symmetry.space_group_name_H-M   'P 1'
#
loop_
_entity.id
_entity.type
_entity.pdbx_description
1 polymer ?
#
loop_
_entity_poly.entity_id
_entity_poly.type
_entity_poly.pdbx_seq_one_letter_code
_entity_poly.pdbx_strand_id
1 'polypeptide(L)'
;RWGSIEEYLSSGSVSDCWYFTRLQLERMGDEVREKENSLRKAVTFSKDWIDRLPENTRFYHPLPRHREKPVIPPFLDGHPLNGWDGQSVNGYYTRVVLLSMLAGRLGQTFQGKGLERKQRNTEFVRDIRVPSNPKVKDHFKVGIKPVDNGTVIDHIAKGHPLKEIWDRIDKIRRILGLNRIGSHGVFTSGTSDSLFDRCYKGIISLPDVMELKEFERRKLAAVSPGCTVNLIEKKTVKKKYRLDMPPEIYKFPESSCKNSDCITWPGAHQHVLPKFYHRDGKFICHYCGRAHDYTDIWDI
;
A
#
# COMPACT_ATOMS: atom_id res chain seq x y z
N ARG A 1 -6.82 25.01 -20.83
CA ARG A 1 -6.92 23.65 -21.40
C ARG A 1 -7.94 23.74 -22.52
N TRP A 2 -7.58 23.32 -23.72
CA TRP A 2 -8.43 23.45 -24.91
C TRP A 2 -9.39 22.26 -25.03
N GLY A 3 -10.58 22.50 -25.56
CA GLY A 3 -11.62 21.50 -25.78
C GLY A 3 -11.42 20.68 -27.07
N SER A 4 -10.60 21.14 -28.01
CA SER A 4 -10.27 20.42 -29.25
C SER A 4 -8.87 20.76 -29.77
N ILE A 5 -8.37 19.96 -30.73
CA ILE A 5 -7.13 20.27 -31.45
C ILE A 5 -7.25 21.58 -32.22
N GLU A 6 -8.40 21.85 -32.84
CA GLU A 6 -8.63 23.09 -33.59
C GLU A 6 -8.53 24.32 -32.69
N GLU A 7 -9.15 24.27 -31.50
CA GLU A 7 -9.06 25.33 -30.50
C GLU A 7 -7.61 25.51 -30.01
N TYR A 8 -6.89 24.40 -29.79
CA TYR A 8 -5.49 24.44 -29.40
C TYR A 8 -4.61 25.10 -30.48
N LEU A 9 -4.79 24.75 -31.75
CA LEU A 9 -4.05 25.35 -32.86
C LEU A 9 -4.35 26.85 -33.02
N SER A 10 -5.49 27.34 -32.50
CA SER A 10 -5.84 28.77 -32.53
C SER A 10 -5.27 29.56 -31.35
N SER A 11 -4.59 28.89 -30.41
CA SER A 11 -4.04 29.53 -29.20
C SER A 11 -2.79 30.38 -29.42
N GLY A 12 -2.17 30.28 -30.59
CA GLY A 12 -0.94 31.01 -30.94
C GLY A 12 0.36 30.43 -30.38
N SER A 13 0.30 29.39 -29.54
CA SER A 13 1.48 28.73 -28.96
C SER A 13 1.42 27.22 -29.21
N VAL A 14 1.77 26.82 -30.44
CA VAL A 14 1.69 25.42 -30.91
C VAL A 14 3.02 24.70 -30.69
N SER A 15 2.97 23.53 -30.06
CA SER A 15 4.13 22.64 -29.85
C SER A 15 4.58 22.01 -31.17
N ASP A 16 5.86 21.73 -31.31
CA ASP A 16 6.41 20.86 -32.37
C ASP A 16 6.39 19.37 -31.96
N CYS A 17 6.18 19.06 -30.68
CA CYS A 17 6.10 17.69 -30.18
C CYS A 17 4.67 17.39 -29.70
N TRP A 18 4.01 16.42 -30.35
CA TRP A 18 2.63 16.03 -30.04
C TRP A 18 2.57 14.57 -29.64
N TYR A 19 1.95 14.29 -28.50
CA TYR A 19 1.73 12.93 -28.02
C TYR A 19 0.24 12.61 -27.95
N PHE A 20 -0.23 11.82 -28.91
CA PHE A 20 -1.63 11.41 -28.98
C PHE A 20 -1.84 10.18 -28.10
N THR A 21 -2.90 10.19 -27.29
CA THR A 21 -3.34 9.02 -26.53
C THR A 21 -4.66 8.52 -27.09
N ARG A 22 -4.87 7.20 -27.02
CA ARG A 22 -6.16 6.61 -27.37
C ARG A 22 -7.18 6.99 -26.29
N LEU A 23 -8.37 7.42 -26.72
CA LEU A 23 -9.52 7.52 -25.83
C LEU A 23 -9.92 6.12 -25.32
N GLN A 24 -9.83 5.90 -24.02
CA GLN A 24 -10.25 4.66 -23.34
C GLN A 24 -11.74 4.71 -22.99
N LEU A 25 -12.59 5.01 -23.98
CA LEU A 25 -14.04 5.16 -23.77
C LEU A 25 -14.69 3.89 -23.23
N GLU A 26 -14.09 2.72 -23.50
CA GLU A 26 -14.55 1.44 -22.95
C GLU A 26 -14.52 1.39 -21.41
N ARG A 27 -13.70 2.22 -20.76
CA ARG A 27 -13.56 2.31 -19.30
C ARG A 27 -14.40 3.41 -18.66
N MET A 28 -15.17 4.15 -19.46
CA MET A 28 -15.95 5.29 -19.01
C MET A 28 -17.43 4.92 -18.89
N GLY A 29 -18.16 5.62 -18.02
CA GLY A 29 -19.60 5.42 -17.80
C GLY A 29 -20.45 5.79 -19.02
N ASP A 30 -21.72 5.39 -18.99
CA ASP A 30 -22.62 5.48 -20.15
C ASP A 30 -22.82 6.92 -20.66
N GLU A 31 -22.86 7.91 -19.77
CA GLU A 31 -22.96 9.34 -20.14
C GLU A 31 -21.81 9.82 -21.04
N VAL A 32 -20.62 9.23 -20.90
CA VAL A 32 -19.45 9.61 -21.73
C VAL A 32 -19.51 8.90 -23.09
N ARG A 33 -20.10 7.70 -23.14
CA ARG A 33 -20.29 6.94 -24.38
C ARG A 33 -21.25 7.65 -25.33
N GLU A 34 -22.29 8.32 -24.81
CA GLU A 34 -23.18 9.16 -25.61
C GLU A 34 -22.45 10.30 -26.34
N LYS A 35 -21.34 10.78 -25.77
CA LYS A 35 -20.51 11.85 -26.34
C LYS A 35 -19.33 11.34 -27.18
N GLU A 36 -19.25 10.03 -27.44
CA GLU A 36 -18.10 9.40 -28.11
C GLU A 36 -17.70 10.11 -29.41
N ASN A 37 -18.66 10.36 -30.30
CA ASN A 37 -18.37 10.93 -31.62
C ASN A 37 -17.79 12.34 -31.51
N SER A 38 -18.33 13.16 -30.60
CA SER A 38 -17.83 14.51 -30.35
C SER A 38 -16.42 14.48 -29.77
N LEU A 39 -16.19 13.63 -28.76
CA LEU A 39 -14.87 13.48 -28.12
C LEU A 39 -13.81 13.00 -29.11
N ARG A 40 -14.15 12.03 -29.97
CA ARG A 40 -13.23 11.55 -31.02
C ARG A 40 -12.90 12.65 -32.02
N LYS A 41 -13.91 13.40 -32.49
CA LYS A 41 -13.69 14.51 -33.42
C LYS A 41 -12.76 15.56 -32.80
N ALA A 42 -12.95 15.89 -31.52
CA ALA A 42 -12.17 16.90 -30.82
C ALA A 42 -10.66 16.57 -30.75
N VAL A 43 -10.30 15.28 -30.72
CA VAL A 43 -8.90 14.83 -30.59
C VAL A 43 -8.31 14.27 -31.89
N THR A 44 -9.07 14.19 -32.99
CA THR A 44 -8.58 13.65 -34.26
C THR A 44 -7.96 14.77 -35.11
N PHE A 45 -6.73 14.57 -35.58
CA PHE A 45 -6.05 15.57 -36.41
C PHE A 45 -6.64 15.64 -37.83
N SER A 46 -6.87 16.84 -38.37
CA SER A 46 -7.32 17.03 -39.76
C SER A 46 -6.17 17.39 -40.70
N LYS A 47 -6.27 16.96 -41.96
CA LYS A 47 -5.32 17.33 -43.02
C LYS A 47 -5.28 18.85 -43.26
N ASP A 48 -6.39 19.55 -43.05
CA ASP A 48 -6.53 21.00 -43.27
C ASP A 48 -5.70 21.84 -42.28
N TRP A 49 -5.11 21.21 -41.27
CA TRP A 49 -4.36 21.88 -40.21
C TRP A 49 -2.84 21.76 -40.36
N ILE A 50 -2.34 21.07 -41.39
CA ILE A 50 -0.89 20.85 -41.58
C ILE A 50 -0.14 22.19 -41.62
N ASP A 51 -0.64 23.17 -42.36
CA ASP A 51 0.01 24.47 -42.55
C ASP A 51 0.02 25.35 -41.28
N ARG A 52 -0.68 24.91 -40.23
CA ARG A 52 -0.72 25.58 -38.92
C ARG A 52 0.35 25.06 -37.96
N LEU A 53 1.13 24.05 -38.36
CA LEU A 53 2.13 23.41 -37.53
C LEU A 53 3.52 24.05 -37.70
N PRO A 54 4.34 24.10 -36.64
CA PRO A 54 5.77 24.40 -36.78
C PRO A 54 6.51 23.43 -37.73
N GLU A 55 7.56 23.90 -38.39
CA GLU A 55 8.30 23.16 -39.44
C GLU A 55 8.85 21.80 -38.96
N ASN A 56 9.31 21.71 -37.71
CA ASN A 56 9.91 20.50 -37.14
C ASN A 56 8.93 19.59 -36.41
N THR A 57 7.63 19.74 -36.69
CA THR A 57 6.61 19.01 -35.92
C THR A 57 6.74 17.49 -36.09
N ARG A 58 6.56 16.76 -34.98
CA ARG A 58 6.49 15.31 -34.92
C ARG A 58 5.35 14.84 -34.03
N PHE A 59 4.63 13.84 -34.51
CA PHE A 59 3.51 13.20 -33.84
C PHE A 59 3.93 11.83 -33.30
N TYR A 60 3.56 11.57 -32.06
CA TYR A 60 3.87 10.36 -31.31
C TYR A 60 2.59 9.71 -30.81
N HIS A 61 2.60 8.39 -30.68
CA HIS A 61 1.44 7.62 -30.23
C HIS A 61 1.84 6.20 -29.82
N PRO A 62 1.32 5.66 -28.69
CA PRO A 62 1.48 4.25 -28.38
C PRO A 62 0.70 3.39 -29.40
N LEU A 63 1.42 2.54 -30.12
CA LEU A 63 0.81 1.48 -30.94
C LEU A 63 0.23 0.35 -30.05
N PRO A 64 -0.80 -0.38 -30.52
CA PRO A 64 -1.48 -0.24 -31.81
C PRO A 64 -2.51 0.88 -31.85
N ARG A 65 -2.70 1.48 -33.03
CA ARG A 65 -3.80 2.44 -33.28
C ARG A 65 -5.14 1.72 -33.33
N HIS A 66 -6.21 2.45 -33.01
CA HIS A 66 -7.57 1.94 -33.23
C HIS A 66 -7.79 1.72 -34.73
N ARG A 67 -8.18 0.51 -35.13
CA ARG A 67 -8.33 0.12 -36.54
C ARG A 67 -9.34 0.98 -37.31
N GLU A 68 -10.52 1.20 -36.73
CA GLU A 68 -11.62 1.90 -37.41
C GLU A 68 -11.66 3.42 -37.17
N LYS A 69 -11.26 3.89 -35.98
CA LYS A 69 -11.37 5.28 -35.54
C LYS A 69 -10.03 5.79 -35.01
N PRO A 70 -8.97 5.85 -35.82
CA PRO A 70 -7.65 6.29 -35.37
C PRO A 70 -7.64 7.79 -35.09
N VAL A 71 -7.08 8.19 -33.94
CA VAL A 71 -6.92 9.60 -33.55
C VAL A 71 -5.92 10.33 -34.46
N ILE A 72 -4.89 9.59 -34.91
CA ILE A 72 -3.96 10.02 -35.96
C ILE A 72 -4.39 9.32 -37.26
N PRO A 73 -4.96 10.04 -38.24
CA PRO A 73 -5.52 9.38 -39.42
C PRO A 73 -4.46 8.72 -40.32
N PRO A 74 -4.85 7.71 -41.13
CA PRO A 74 -3.92 6.93 -41.95
C PRO A 74 -3.13 7.75 -42.99
N PHE A 75 -3.62 8.92 -43.40
CA PHE A 75 -2.89 9.77 -44.36
C PHE A 75 -1.53 10.24 -43.81
N LEU A 76 -1.34 10.23 -42.49
CA LEU A 76 -0.10 10.64 -41.85
C LEU A 76 0.96 9.52 -41.82
N ASP A 77 0.63 8.29 -42.21
CA ASP A 77 1.52 7.12 -42.07
C ASP A 77 2.83 7.28 -42.86
N GLY A 78 2.75 7.79 -44.09
CA GLY A 78 3.93 8.10 -44.91
C GLY A 78 4.41 9.55 -44.78
N HIS A 79 3.79 10.35 -43.91
CA HIS A 79 4.07 11.77 -43.81
C HIS A 79 5.28 12.05 -42.89
N PRO A 80 6.11 13.08 -43.14
CA PRO A 80 7.22 13.44 -42.25
C PRO A 80 6.81 13.69 -40.79
N LEU A 81 5.55 14.05 -40.55
CA LEU A 81 5.01 14.23 -39.19
C LEU A 81 5.01 12.92 -38.37
N ASN A 82 5.12 11.75 -39.00
CA ASN A 82 5.14 10.46 -38.31
C ASN A 82 6.43 10.28 -37.48
N GLY A 83 6.30 10.35 -36.15
CA GLY A 83 7.33 9.99 -35.19
C GLY A 83 7.02 8.71 -34.39
N TRP A 84 5.80 8.17 -34.48
CA TRP A 84 5.36 7.04 -33.66
C TRP A 84 5.98 5.70 -34.09
N ASP A 85 6.35 5.55 -35.36
CA ASP A 85 7.02 4.33 -35.81
C ASP A 85 8.41 4.20 -35.16
N GLY A 86 9.21 5.26 -35.21
CA GLY A 86 10.50 5.33 -34.51
C GLY A 86 10.35 5.18 -32.99
N GLN A 87 9.35 5.82 -32.40
CA GLN A 87 9.02 5.64 -30.99
C GLN A 87 8.74 4.18 -30.64
N SER A 88 7.99 3.46 -31.48
CA SER A 88 7.63 2.06 -31.22
C SER A 88 8.85 1.14 -31.22
N VAL A 89 9.84 1.42 -32.08
CA VAL A 89 11.09 0.65 -32.15
C VAL A 89 11.95 0.86 -30.90
N ASN A 90 11.92 2.04 -30.27
CA ASN A 90 12.70 2.31 -29.05
C ASN A 90 12.39 1.34 -27.90
N GLY A 91 11.16 0.82 -27.85
CA GLY A 91 10.75 -0.20 -26.87
C GLY A 91 11.56 -1.50 -26.99
N TYR A 92 11.94 -1.89 -28.22
CA TYR A 92 12.77 -3.08 -28.46
C TYR A 92 14.15 -2.92 -27.83
N TYR A 93 14.87 -1.85 -28.15
CA TYR A 93 16.22 -1.60 -27.62
C TYR A 93 16.22 -1.44 -26.10
N THR A 94 15.23 -0.71 -25.56
CA THR A 94 15.10 -0.52 -24.10
C THR A 94 14.92 -1.86 -23.40
N ARG A 95 14.06 -2.75 -23.92
CA ARG A 95 13.84 -4.08 -23.34
C ARG A 95 15.09 -4.95 -23.44
N VAL A 96 15.81 -4.92 -24.55
CA VAL A 96 17.07 -5.65 -24.71
C VAL A 96 18.08 -5.24 -23.63
N VAL A 97 18.23 -3.93 -23.39
CA VAL A 97 19.12 -3.42 -22.33
C VAL A 97 18.65 -3.89 -20.95
N LEU A 98 17.35 -3.72 -20.63
CA LEU A 98 16.80 -4.11 -19.33
C LEU A 98 16.95 -5.61 -19.05
N LEU A 99 16.68 -6.46 -20.06
CA LEU A 99 16.85 -7.92 -19.95
C LEU A 99 18.32 -8.30 -19.78
N SER A 100 19.22 -7.63 -20.51
CA SER A 100 20.66 -7.86 -20.38
C SER A 100 21.19 -7.45 -19.01
N MET A 101 20.69 -6.35 -18.44
CA MET A 101 21.00 -5.96 -17.06
C MET A 101 20.46 -6.98 -16.05
N LEU A 102 19.21 -7.43 -16.20
CA LEU A 102 18.59 -8.43 -15.32
C LEU A 102 19.34 -9.77 -15.36
N ALA A 103 19.81 -10.18 -16.55
CA ALA A 103 20.61 -11.38 -16.75
C ALA A 103 22.07 -11.23 -16.28
N GLY A 104 22.47 -10.06 -15.77
CA GLY A 104 23.85 -9.80 -15.34
C GLY A 104 24.84 -9.80 -16.50
N ARG A 105 24.44 -9.40 -17.72
CA ARG A 105 25.34 -9.21 -18.86
C ARG A 105 25.81 -7.76 -19.01
N LEU A 106 25.04 -6.82 -18.47
CA LEU A 106 25.36 -5.40 -18.43
C LEU A 106 25.27 -4.87 -17.00
N GLY A 107 25.96 -3.77 -16.72
CA GLY A 107 25.82 -3.01 -15.48
C GLY A 107 26.91 -3.25 -14.43
N GLN A 108 27.83 -4.21 -14.60
CA GLN A 108 28.95 -4.43 -13.67
C GLN A 108 29.89 -3.23 -13.56
N THR A 109 30.00 -2.46 -14.64
CA THR A 109 30.86 -1.26 -14.74
C THR A 109 30.12 0.02 -14.37
N PHE A 110 28.88 -0.06 -13.86
CA PHE A 110 28.14 1.13 -13.44
C PHE A 110 28.81 1.77 -12.22
N GLN A 111 29.36 2.97 -12.41
CA GLN A 111 30.04 3.76 -11.37
C GLN A 111 29.13 4.82 -10.74
N GLY A 112 27.86 4.90 -11.15
CA GLY A 112 26.92 5.87 -10.62
C GLY A 112 26.44 5.53 -9.20
N LYS A 113 25.91 6.54 -8.49
CA LYS A 113 25.29 6.32 -7.19
C LYS A 113 23.94 5.63 -7.38
N GLY A 114 23.81 4.40 -6.91
CA GLY A 114 22.52 3.71 -6.84
C GLY A 114 21.54 4.48 -5.93
N LEU A 115 20.24 4.23 -6.11
CA LEU A 115 19.23 4.73 -5.17
C LEU A 115 19.59 4.29 -3.75
N GLU A 116 19.77 5.24 -2.84
CA GLU A 116 20.00 4.94 -1.44
C GLU A 116 18.82 4.11 -0.92
N ARG A 117 19.12 2.89 -0.46
CA ARG A 117 18.15 2.09 0.27
C ARG A 117 17.87 2.83 1.56
N LYS A 118 16.75 3.55 1.64
CA LYS A 118 16.25 4.09 2.91
C LYS A 118 16.18 2.93 3.90
N GLN A 119 16.99 2.98 4.97
CA GLN A 119 16.84 2.05 6.07
C GLN A 119 15.43 2.19 6.61
N ARG A 120 14.70 1.08 6.68
CA ARG A 120 13.38 1.08 7.29
C ARG A 120 13.59 1.18 8.79
N ASN A 121 12.96 2.17 9.42
CA ASN A 121 12.99 2.27 10.86
C ASN A 121 12.25 1.05 11.46
N THR A 122 13.00 0.20 12.16
CA THR A 122 12.52 -0.99 12.87
C THR A 122 12.43 -0.77 14.38
N GLU A 123 12.71 0.44 14.87
CA GLU A 123 12.75 0.79 16.30
C GLU A 123 11.37 0.74 16.98
N PHE A 124 10.30 0.46 16.23
CA PHE A 124 8.95 0.27 16.77
C PHE A 124 8.72 -1.12 17.39
N VAL A 125 9.67 -2.05 17.27
CA VAL A 125 9.68 -3.33 18.02
C VAL A 125 10.91 -3.34 18.91
N ARG A 126 10.74 -3.07 20.20
CA ARG A 126 11.85 -2.89 21.14
C ARG A 126 11.96 -4.05 22.12
N ASP A 127 13.16 -4.61 22.24
CA ASP A 127 13.52 -5.56 23.29
C ASP A 127 13.60 -4.83 24.64
N ILE A 128 12.76 -5.24 25.59
CA ILE A 128 12.77 -4.71 26.96
C ILE A 128 13.59 -5.67 27.82
N ARG A 129 14.55 -5.12 28.57
CA ARG A 129 15.28 -5.89 29.58
C ARG A 129 14.30 -6.49 30.59
N VAL A 130 14.40 -7.80 30.78
CA VAL A 130 13.64 -8.51 31.81
C VAL A 130 14.48 -8.54 33.10
N PRO A 131 13.93 -8.18 34.27
CA PRO A 131 14.64 -8.28 35.54
C PRO A 131 15.06 -9.71 35.86
N SER A 132 16.10 -9.89 36.67
CA SER A 132 16.74 -11.20 36.96
C SER A 132 15.83 -12.23 37.65
N ASN A 133 14.67 -11.83 38.19
CA ASN A 133 13.70 -12.73 38.82
C ASN A 133 12.23 -12.44 38.39
N PRO A 134 11.88 -12.66 37.12
CA PRO A 134 10.57 -12.33 36.59
C PRO A 134 9.64 -13.53 36.74
N LYS A 135 9.36 -13.94 37.99
CA LYS A 135 8.30 -14.93 38.21
C LYS A 135 7.00 -14.37 37.67
N VAL A 136 6.26 -15.17 36.91
CA VAL A 136 4.89 -14.81 36.52
C VAL A 136 4.11 -14.63 37.81
N LYS A 137 3.75 -13.37 38.13
CA LYS A 137 2.98 -13.09 39.34
C LYS A 137 1.59 -13.68 39.15
N ASP A 138 1.14 -14.49 40.11
CA ASP A 138 -0.12 -15.23 40.08
C ASP A 138 -1.34 -14.33 40.38
N HIS A 139 -1.31 -13.08 39.90
CA HIS A 139 -2.34 -12.08 40.18
C HIS A 139 -3.58 -12.21 39.27
N PHE A 140 -3.64 -13.19 38.37
CA PHE A 140 -4.83 -13.47 37.55
C PHE A 140 -5.88 -14.23 38.37
N LYS A 141 -6.33 -13.60 39.47
CA LYS A 141 -7.54 -14.03 40.17
C LYS A 141 -8.70 -13.84 39.19
N VAL A 142 -9.21 -14.97 38.70
CA VAL A 142 -10.35 -15.20 37.79
C VAL A 142 -10.04 -15.13 36.29
N GLY A 143 -10.07 -16.30 35.63
CA GLY A 143 -10.42 -16.44 34.20
C GLY A 143 -9.32 -16.91 33.24
N ILE A 144 -8.03 -16.63 33.49
CA ILE A 144 -6.93 -17.06 32.61
C ILE A 144 -5.86 -17.80 33.41
N LYS A 145 -5.64 -19.07 33.04
CA LYS A 145 -4.53 -19.88 33.58
C LYS A 145 -3.20 -19.30 33.08
N PRO A 146 -2.23 -19.03 33.97
CA PRO A 146 -0.87 -18.65 33.57
C PRO A 146 -0.29 -19.67 32.59
N VAL A 147 0.41 -19.18 31.57
CA VAL A 147 1.11 -20.04 30.61
C VAL A 147 2.44 -20.48 31.20
N ASP A 148 2.69 -21.79 31.26
CA ASP A 148 3.97 -22.33 31.74
C ASP A 148 5.08 -22.16 30.70
N ASN A 149 4.76 -22.42 29.43
CA ASN A 149 5.62 -22.22 28.27
C ASN A 149 4.78 -21.70 27.09
N GLY A 150 5.18 -20.60 26.47
CA GLY A 150 4.49 -20.01 25.33
C GLY A 150 4.58 -18.48 25.27
N THR A 151 3.61 -17.85 24.61
CA THR A 151 3.59 -16.41 24.38
C THR A 151 2.37 -15.76 25.02
N VAL A 152 2.56 -14.62 25.68
CA VAL A 152 1.48 -13.78 26.19
C VAL A 152 1.55 -12.39 25.55
N ILE A 153 0.49 -12.02 24.84
CA ILE A 153 0.26 -10.67 24.34
C ILE A 153 -0.54 -9.92 25.41
N ASP A 154 0.06 -8.89 25.98
CA ASP A 154 -0.49 -8.10 27.09
C ASP A 154 -0.60 -6.62 26.69
N HIS A 155 -1.36 -5.83 27.44
CA HIS A 155 -1.60 -4.40 27.21
C HIS A 155 -2.30 -4.11 25.87
N ILE A 156 -3.14 -5.03 25.38
CA ILE A 156 -3.92 -4.82 24.15
C ILE A 156 -4.93 -3.69 24.40
N ALA A 157 -4.85 -2.63 23.58
CA ALA A 157 -5.71 -1.42 23.68
C ALA A 157 -5.88 -0.90 25.12
N LYS A 158 -4.80 -0.92 25.92
CA LYS A 158 -4.87 -0.50 27.33
C LYS A 158 -5.38 0.96 27.43
N GLY A 159 -6.37 1.18 28.30
CA GLY A 159 -6.97 2.49 28.54
C GLY A 159 -8.11 2.86 27.60
N HIS A 160 -8.42 2.01 26.62
CA HIS A 160 -9.59 2.18 25.75
C HIS A 160 -10.86 1.58 26.37
N PRO A 161 -12.06 1.94 25.87
CA PRO A 161 -13.32 1.35 26.31
C PRO A 161 -13.34 -0.17 26.12
N LEU A 162 -14.07 -0.89 27.00
CA LEU A 162 -14.16 -2.36 27.00
C LEU A 162 -14.46 -2.96 25.61
N LYS A 163 -15.42 -2.36 24.89
CA LYS A 163 -15.79 -2.77 23.53
C LYS A 163 -14.60 -2.71 22.57
N GLU A 164 -13.83 -1.63 22.59
CA GLU A 164 -12.67 -1.48 21.71
C GLU A 164 -11.56 -2.50 22.05
N ILE A 165 -11.40 -2.83 23.34
CA ILE A 165 -10.44 -3.86 23.75
C ILE A 165 -10.85 -5.22 23.20
N TRP A 166 -12.13 -5.59 23.29
CA TRP A 166 -12.64 -6.83 22.70
C TRP A 166 -12.51 -6.84 21.18
N ASP A 167 -12.96 -5.76 20.51
CA ASP A 167 -12.82 -5.59 19.06
C ASP A 167 -11.34 -5.75 18.62
N ARG A 168 -10.39 -5.24 19.43
CA ARG A 168 -8.94 -5.37 19.19
C ARG A 168 -8.44 -6.81 19.39
N ILE A 169 -8.90 -7.50 20.44
CA ILE A 169 -8.54 -8.91 20.68
C ILE A 169 -8.98 -9.77 19.48
N ASP A 170 -10.21 -9.61 19.03
CA ASP A 170 -10.77 -10.37 17.90
C ASP A 170 -10.01 -10.08 16.61
N LYS A 171 -9.75 -8.79 16.36
CA LYS A 171 -8.95 -8.34 15.21
C LYS A 171 -7.54 -8.93 15.21
N ILE A 172 -6.86 -8.96 16.36
CA ILE A 172 -5.54 -9.61 16.50
C ILE A 172 -5.65 -11.10 16.14
N ARG A 173 -6.64 -11.83 16.68
CA ARG A 173 -6.79 -13.26 16.41
C ARG A 173 -7.02 -13.55 14.93
N ARG A 174 -7.89 -12.77 14.26
CA ARG A 174 -8.20 -12.93 12.84
C ARG A 174 -6.99 -12.60 11.95
N ILE A 175 -6.35 -11.45 12.15
CA ILE A 175 -5.24 -10.97 11.31
C ILE A 175 -3.95 -11.80 11.46
N LEU A 176 -3.67 -12.29 12.68
CA LEU A 176 -2.49 -13.14 12.92
C LEU A 176 -2.79 -14.64 12.80
N GLY A 177 -4.04 -15.03 12.53
CA GLY A 177 -4.42 -16.45 12.45
C GLY A 177 -4.20 -17.22 13.76
N LEU A 178 -4.47 -16.58 14.90
CA LEU A 178 -4.23 -17.15 16.24
C LEU A 178 -5.39 -18.02 16.73
N ASN A 179 -6.06 -18.74 15.83
CA ASN A 179 -7.12 -19.71 16.12
C ASN A 179 -6.53 -21.02 16.65
N ARG A 180 -5.84 -20.93 17.78
CA ARG A 180 -5.13 -22.04 18.44
C ARG A 180 -5.59 -22.18 19.89
N ILE A 181 -5.16 -23.28 20.53
CA ILE A 181 -5.34 -23.51 21.96
C ILE A 181 -4.77 -22.31 22.73
N GLY A 182 -5.55 -21.79 23.67
CA GLY A 182 -5.18 -20.63 24.45
C GLY A 182 -6.39 -19.95 25.08
N SER A 183 -6.15 -18.81 25.71
CA SER A 183 -7.18 -18.02 26.37
C SER A 183 -7.00 -16.54 26.04
N HIS A 184 -8.07 -15.77 26.18
CA HIS A 184 -8.03 -14.32 25.99
C HIS A 184 -9.11 -13.67 26.84
N GLY A 185 -8.96 -12.37 27.13
CA GLY A 185 -9.95 -11.64 27.91
C GLY A 185 -9.51 -10.22 28.24
N VAL A 186 -10.38 -9.51 28.96
CA VAL A 186 -10.17 -8.13 29.40
C VAL A 186 -10.01 -8.10 30.91
N PHE A 187 -8.98 -7.40 31.38
CA PHE A 187 -8.57 -7.35 32.79
C PHE A 187 -8.35 -5.90 33.22
N THR A 188 -8.43 -5.67 34.53
CA THR A 188 -8.02 -4.39 35.12
C THR A 188 -6.50 -4.22 35.02
N SER A 189 -6.06 -3.00 34.81
CA SER A 189 -4.66 -2.59 34.70
C SER A 189 -4.35 -1.57 35.77
N GLY A 190 -3.80 -2.04 36.90
CA GLY A 190 -3.46 -1.20 38.05
C GLY A 190 -4.07 -1.75 39.34
N THR A 191 -3.68 -1.14 40.46
CA THR A 191 -4.10 -1.50 41.82
C THR A 191 -5.11 -0.50 42.41
N SER A 192 -5.63 0.45 41.65
CA SER A 192 -6.58 1.44 42.18
C SER A 192 -7.95 0.82 42.42
N ASP A 193 -8.41 0.89 43.67
CA ASP A 193 -9.75 0.43 44.06
C ASP A 193 -10.87 1.37 43.60
N SER A 194 -10.53 2.60 43.17
CA SER A 194 -11.52 3.56 42.64
C SER A 194 -12.06 3.08 41.29
N LEU A 195 -13.40 3.01 41.18
CA LEU A 195 -14.09 2.67 39.91
C LEU A 195 -13.79 3.68 38.79
N PHE A 196 -13.50 4.94 39.14
CA PHE A 196 -13.23 6.03 38.21
C PHE A 196 -11.84 5.97 37.54
N ASP A 197 -10.81 5.37 38.19
CA ASP A 197 -9.47 5.19 37.60
C ASP A 197 -9.22 3.78 37.08
N ARG A 198 -10.26 2.93 36.97
CA ARG A 198 -10.10 1.58 36.44
C ARG A 198 -9.73 1.62 34.96
N CYS A 199 -8.44 1.50 34.70
CA CYS A 199 -7.91 1.24 33.38
C CYS A 199 -8.08 -0.24 33.04
N TYR A 200 -8.59 -0.56 31.84
CA TYR A 200 -8.70 -1.93 31.36
C TYR A 200 -7.62 -2.24 30.31
N LYS A 201 -7.29 -3.52 30.15
CA LYS A 201 -6.39 -4.03 29.11
C LYS A 201 -6.82 -5.40 28.62
N GLY A 202 -6.57 -5.69 27.35
CA GLY A 202 -6.76 -7.02 26.79
C GLY A 202 -5.50 -7.88 26.94
N ILE A 203 -5.71 -9.18 27.08
CA ILE A 203 -4.65 -10.19 27.16
C ILE A 203 -5.02 -11.36 26.24
N ILE A 204 -4.03 -11.88 25.50
CA ILE A 204 -4.12 -13.15 24.77
C ILE A 204 -2.96 -14.03 25.23
N SER A 205 -3.29 -15.23 25.70
CA SER A 205 -2.34 -16.26 26.13
C SER A 205 -2.34 -17.41 25.12
N LEU A 206 -1.16 -17.73 24.61
CA LEU A 206 -0.92 -18.75 23.59
C LEU A 206 0.05 -19.80 24.16
N PRO A 207 -0.46 -20.84 24.84
CA PRO A 207 0.31 -22.05 25.12
C PRO A 207 0.93 -22.61 23.83
N ASP A 208 2.12 -23.19 23.95
CA ASP A 208 2.85 -23.88 22.86
C ASP A 208 3.31 -22.99 21.70
N VAL A 209 3.01 -21.68 21.71
CA VAL A 209 3.61 -20.70 20.80
C VAL A 209 4.85 -20.12 21.47
N MET A 210 6.00 -20.72 21.20
CA MET A 210 7.26 -20.34 21.84
C MET A 210 7.80 -18.98 21.37
N GLU A 211 7.45 -18.55 20.16
CA GLU A 211 7.83 -17.26 19.61
C GLU A 211 6.86 -16.81 18.51
N LEU A 212 6.57 -15.50 18.45
CA LEU A 212 5.99 -14.85 17.27
C LEU A 212 7.11 -14.35 16.38
N LYS A 213 7.13 -14.71 15.09
CA LYS A 213 8.16 -14.28 14.13
C LYS A 213 8.21 -12.75 14.03
N GLU A 214 9.32 -12.20 13.55
CA GLU A 214 9.46 -10.74 13.40
C GLU A 214 8.31 -10.13 12.59
N PHE A 215 7.93 -10.75 11.47
CA PHE A 215 6.81 -10.30 10.67
C PHE A 215 5.48 -10.29 11.44
N GLU A 216 5.22 -11.30 12.28
CA GLU A 216 4.01 -11.38 13.12
C GLU A 216 4.04 -10.30 14.22
N ARG A 217 5.19 -10.05 14.86
CA ARG A 217 5.35 -8.96 15.83
C ARG A 217 5.12 -7.60 15.19
N ARG A 218 5.60 -7.39 13.96
CA ARG A 218 5.39 -6.15 13.21
C ARG A 218 3.93 -5.97 12.80
N LYS A 219 3.27 -7.06 12.39
CA LYS A 219 1.83 -7.07 12.12
C LYS A 219 1.05 -6.74 13.38
N LEU A 220 1.40 -7.36 14.51
CA LEU A 220 0.79 -7.06 15.82
C LEU A 220 1.02 -5.60 16.24
N ALA A 221 2.20 -5.04 16.01
CA ALA A 221 2.51 -3.64 16.30
C ALA A 221 1.61 -2.67 15.50
N ALA A 222 1.35 -3.00 14.23
CA ALA A 222 0.38 -2.26 13.42
C ALA A 222 -1.06 -2.46 13.92
N VAL A 223 -1.43 -3.68 14.33
CA VAL A 223 -2.79 -4.00 14.72
C VAL A 223 -3.16 -3.41 16.11
N SER A 224 -2.22 -3.41 17.04
CA SER A 224 -2.41 -3.01 18.43
C SER A 224 -1.15 -2.32 18.96
N PRO A 225 -0.88 -1.08 18.52
CA PRO A 225 0.27 -0.33 19.02
C PRO A 225 0.14 -0.12 20.54
N GLY A 226 1.28 -0.16 21.24
CA GLY A 226 1.35 -0.05 22.70
C GLY A 226 1.18 -1.37 23.44
N CYS A 227 0.96 -2.50 22.77
CA CYS A 227 0.95 -3.81 23.42
C CYS A 227 2.36 -4.33 23.71
N THR A 228 2.44 -5.41 24.50
CA THR A 228 3.70 -6.09 24.81
C THR A 228 3.59 -7.59 24.53
N VAL A 229 4.66 -8.17 24.01
CA VAL A 229 4.76 -9.63 23.81
C VAL A 229 5.75 -10.19 24.82
N ASN A 230 5.30 -11.09 25.68
CA ASN A 230 6.13 -11.77 26.67
C ASN A 230 6.31 -13.24 26.24
N LEU A 231 7.57 -13.68 26.11
CA LEU A 231 7.91 -15.08 25.90
C LEU A 231 8.15 -15.73 27.27
N ILE A 232 7.37 -16.75 27.60
CA ILE A 232 7.39 -17.44 28.88
C ILE A 232 7.99 -18.83 28.69
N GLU A 233 8.95 -19.16 29.54
CA GLU A 233 9.55 -20.50 29.62
C GLU A 233 9.69 -20.89 31.09
N LYS A 234 9.22 -22.07 31.46
CA LYS A 234 9.24 -22.60 32.83
C LYS A 234 8.69 -21.60 33.85
N LYS A 235 7.54 -20.96 33.54
CA LYS A 235 6.87 -19.93 34.37
C LYS A 235 7.72 -18.67 34.63
N THR A 236 8.72 -18.41 33.78
CA THR A 236 9.55 -17.20 33.84
C THR A 236 9.50 -16.45 32.53
N VAL A 237 9.42 -15.11 32.58
CA VAL A 237 9.52 -14.30 31.36
C VAL A 237 10.96 -14.31 30.90
N LYS A 238 11.23 -14.90 29.73
CA LYS A 238 12.58 -14.95 29.13
C LYS A 238 12.87 -13.73 28.28
N LYS A 239 11.87 -13.28 27.53
CA LYS A 239 12.02 -12.13 26.63
C LYS A 239 10.74 -11.32 26.62
N LYS A 240 10.88 -10.00 26.49
CA LYS A 240 9.77 -9.07 26.42
C LYS A 240 9.98 -8.07 25.30
N TYR A 241 8.96 -7.88 24.47
CA TYR A 241 8.94 -6.88 23.41
C TYR A 241 7.90 -5.79 23.72
N ARG A 242 8.26 -4.52 23.54
CA ARG A 242 7.31 -3.40 23.43
C ARG A 242 7.05 -3.14 21.96
N LEU A 243 5.78 -3.06 21.58
CA LEU A 243 5.38 -2.79 20.21
C LEU A 243 4.79 -1.37 20.14
N ASP A 244 5.40 -0.51 19.34
CA ASP A 244 4.95 0.85 19.07
C ASP A 244 4.36 0.94 17.65
N MET A 245 3.70 2.05 17.32
CA MET A 245 3.11 2.25 16.00
C MET A 245 4.22 2.25 14.92
N PRO A 246 4.14 1.37 13.90
CA PRO A 246 5.09 1.40 12.81
C PRO A 246 4.94 2.68 11.95
N PRO A 247 6.04 3.23 11.41
CA PRO A 247 5.98 4.39 10.51
C PRO A 247 5.33 4.04 9.17
N GLU A 248 5.40 2.78 8.76
CA GLU A 248 4.77 2.26 7.54
C GLU A 248 4.16 0.87 7.77
N ILE A 249 2.98 0.67 7.19
CA ILE A 249 2.31 -0.63 7.09
C ILE A 249 2.48 -1.10 5.65
N TYR A 250 3.14 -2.24 5.43
CA TYR A 250 3.41 -2.74 4.09
C TYR A 250 3.40 -4.27 4.06
N LYS A 251 3.02 -4.83 2.90
CA LYS A 251 3.00 -6.28 2.65
C LYS A 251 2.13 -7.05 3.67
N PHE A 252 1.04 -6.47 4.14
CA PHE A 252 0.03 -7.18 4.93
C PHE A 252 -1.12 -7.57 4.00
N PRO A 253 -1.31 -8.87 3.71
CA PRO A 253 -2.42 -9.34 2.89
C PRO A 253 -3.80 -8.99 3.46
N GLU A 254 -3.91 -8.81 4.77
CA GLU A 254 -5.14 -8.47 5.49
C GLU A 254 -5.41 -6.95 5.51
N SER A 255 -4.82 -6.21 4.57
CA SER A 255 -5.01 -4.77 4.44
C SER A 255 -5.26 -4.40 2.98
N SER A 256 -6.04 -3.35 2.75
CA SER A 256 -6.33 -2.83 1.43
C SER A 256 -6.63 -1.34 1.42
N CYS A 257 -6.34 -0.68 0.30
CA CYS A 257 -6.78 0.68 0.06
C CYS A 257 -8.27 0.64 -0.31
N LYS A 258 -9.09 1.44 0.39
CA LYS A 258 -10.54 1.55 0.14
C LYS A 258 -10.92 2.50 -1.00
N ASN A 259 -9.95 2.94 -1.79
CA ASN A 259 -10.19 3.65 -3.04
C ASN A 259 -10.35 2.64 -4.18
N SER A 260 -11.54 2.56 -4.79
CA SER A 260 -11.82 1.66 -5.92
C SER A 260 -10.90 1.91 -7.12
N ASP A 261 -10.40 3.13 -7.29
CA ASP A 261 -9.51 3.48 -8.39
C ASP A 261 -8.03 3.21 -8.09
N CYS A 262 -7.71 2.73 -6.89
CA CYS A 262 -6.33 2.43 -6.51
C CYS A 262 -5.86 1.11 -7.11
N ILE A 263 -4.62 1.09 -7.59
CA ILE A 263 -3.96 -0.13 -8.09
C ILE A 263 -3.90 -1.27 -7.06
N THR A 264 -3.98 -0.95 -5.77
CA THR A 264 -3.97 -1.93 -4.66
C THR A 264 -5.35 -2.29 -4.15
N TRP A 265 -6.41 -1.79 -4.78
CA TRP A 265 -7.77 -2.18 -4.42
C TRP A 265 -8.00 -3.64 -4.85
N PRO A 266 -8.57 -4.50 -4.00
CA PRO A 266 -8.74 -5.92 -4.32
C PRO A 266 -9.52 -6.17 -5.63
N GLY A 267 -10.52 -5.34 -5.92
CA GLY A 267 -11.31 -5.42 -7.15
C GLY A 267 -10.59 -4.95 -8.42
N ALA A 268 -9.39 -4.36 -8.32
CA ALA A 268 -8.59 -3.98 -9.48
C ALA A 268 -7.82 -5.17 -10.10
N HIS A 269 -7.74 -6.31 -9.39
CA HIS A 269 -7.08 -7.54 -9.82
C HIS A 269 -5.63 -7.37 -10.30
N GLN A 270 -4.92 -6.36 -9.77
CA GLN A 270 -3.51 -6.10 -10.13
C GLN A 270 -2.51 -6.88 -9.26
N HIS A 271 -2.97 -7.52 -8.17
CA HIS A 271 -2.15 -8.25 -7.20
C HIS A 271 -1.01 -7.42 -6.57
N VAL A 272 -1.20 -6.10 -6.46
CA VAL A 272 -0.24 -5.20 -5.82
C VAL A 272 -0.56 -5.06 -4.33
N LEU A 273 0.38 -5.45 -3.47
CA LEU A 273 0.23 -5.30 -2.02
C LEU A 273 0.22 -3.82 -1.63
N PRO A 274 -0.70 -3.41 -0.74
CA PRO A 274 -0.78 -2.03 -0.30
C PRO A 274 0.41 -1.67 0.58
N LYS A 275 0.66 -0.36 0.59
CA LYS A 275 1.64 0.29 1.44
C LYS A 275 1.02 1.58 1.96
N PHE A 276 1.02 1.74 3.28
CA PHE A 276 0.55 2.93 3.96
C PHE A 276 1.67 3.53 4.79
N TYR A 277 1.74 4.84 4.84
CA TYR A 277 2.59 5.57 5.78
C TYR A 277 1.72 6.35 6.76
N HIS A 278 2.16 6.42 8.00
CA HIS A 278 1.46 7.15 9.04
C HIS A 278 1.78 8.65 8.95
N ARG A 279 0.76 9.49 8.91
CA ARG A 279 0.88 10.95 8.90
C ARG A 279 -0.32 11.58 9.60
N ASP A 280 -0.08 12.40 10.62
CA ASP A 280 -1.11 13.17 11.33
C ASP A 280 -2.29 12.31 11.83
N GLY A 281 -2.02 11.11 12.34
CA GLY A 281 -3.04 10.18 12.85
C GLY A 281 -3.80 9.38 11.77
N LYS A 282 -3.48 9.60 10.49
CA LYS A 282 -4.07 8.90 9.35
C LYS A 282 -3.04 7.98 8.67
N PHE A 283 -3.56 7.02 7.92
CA PHE A 283 -2.78 6.12 7.07
C PHE A 283 -2.95 6.55 5.61
N ILE A 284 -1.88 7.06 5.01
CA ILE A 284 -1.90 7.54 3.64
C ILE A 284 -1.41 6.44 2.71
N CYS A 285 -2.22 6.11 1.69
CA CYS A 285 -1.85 5.12 0.68
C CYS A 285 -0.66 5.63 -0.15
N HIS A 286 0.37 4.80 -0.29
CA HIS A 286 1.56 5.11 -1.09
C HIS A 286 1.26 5.31 -2.59
N TYR A 287 0.22 4.65 -3.11
CA TYR A 287 -0.07 4.61 -4.53
C TYR A 287 -1.01 5.74 -4.96
N CYS A 288 -2.18 5.85 -4.32
CA CYS A 288 -3.20 6.84 -4.70
C CYS A 288 -3.22 8.09 -3.81
N GLY A 289 -2.46 8.12 -2.71
CA GLY A 289 -2.43 9.26 -1.79
C GLY A 289 -3.67 9.41 -0.90
N ARG A 290 -4.67 8.52 -0.99
CA ARG A 290 -5.88 8.60 -0.15
C ARG A 290 -5.52 8.38 1.32
N ALA A 291 -6.10 9.22 2.18
CA ALA A 291 -6.04 9.08 3.63
C ALA A 291 -7.10 8.08 4.11
N HIS A 292 -6.73 7.27 5.09
CA HIS A 292 -7.58 6.27 5.73
C HIS A 292 -7.47 6.37 7.24
N ASP A 293 -8.56 6.07 7.94
CA ASP A 293 -8.49 5.79 9.36
C ASP A 293 -7.86 4.43 9.62
N TYR A 294 -7.31 4.29 10.83
CA TYR A 294 -6.66 3.07 11.26
C TYR A 294 -7.58 1.84 11.20
N THR A 295 -8.88 2.01 11.45
CA THR A 295 -9.88 0.94 11.35
C THR A 295 -10.07 0.47 9.92
N ASP A 296 -10.00 1.40 8.97
CA ASP A 296 -10.49 1.22 7.60
C ASP A 296 -9.50 0.46 6.73
N ILE A 297 -8.20 0.50 7.04
CA ILE A 297 -7.19 -0.12 6.17
C ILE A 297 -7.20 -1.64 6.21
N TRP A 298 -7.95 -2.27 7.12
CA TRP A 298 -7.91 -3.70 7.35
C TRP A 298 -9.09 -4.43 6.68
N ASP A 299 -8.82 -5.63 6.21
CA ASP A 299 -9.81 -6.54 5.60
C ASP A 299 -10.16 -7.62 6.63
N ILE A 300 -11.18 -7.35 7.44
CA ILE A 300 -11.62 -8.19 8.57
C ILE A 300 -13.10 -8.52 8.42
#